data_AF-A0A822AH55-F1
#
_entry.id   AF-A0A822AH55-F1
#
_cell.length_a   1.000
_cell.length_b   1.000
_cell.length_c   1.000
_cell.angle_alpha   90.00
_cell.angle_beta   90.00
_cell.angle_gamma   90.00
#
_symmetry.space_group_name_H-M   'P 1'
#
loop_
_entity.id
_entity.type
_entity.pdbx_description
1 polymer ?
#
loop_
_entity_poly.entity_id
_entity_poly.type
_entity_poly.pdbx_seq_one_letter_code
_entity_poly.pdbx_strand_id
1 'polypeptide(L)'
;VIKSGGKDTRFDDKRKKPAAMAIFYILQILWVWIVSLPVTLLNSPAASVPSQGGGNPPLGARDIAGIVMWSIGFICEVVADFHKFAWRFSNPPKSQFMRYGLWKFSRAPNYFGEILLWWGIFVIVNSIAISDIANGNVKKALWASILSPIFTMILLLGLSGLPLTQKPTGKKFFLMSNGSDVDQRAIQDPDVKSAWSRYDEYVKETSILIPFPNFIYRRFPEFLRWIFLDFPFYRFNESKEGAKVLQEEEQKTKTNTEKSAMIT
;
A
#
# COMPACT_ATOMS: atom_id res chain seq x y z
N VAL A 1 -1.19 -23.40 23.07
CA VAL A 1 -2.28 -22.44 23.35
C VAL A 1 -2.35 -21.44 22.21
N ILE A 2 -3.16 -21.74 21.18
CA ILE A 2 -3.49 -20.80 20.12
C ILE A 2 -4.48 -19.82 20.76
N LYS A 3 -4.08 -18.56 20.96
CA LYS A 3 -5.03 -17.53 21.40
C LYS A 3 -6.10 -17.41 20.33
N SER A 4 -7.30 -17.90 20.66
CA SER A 4 -8.54 -17.71 19.91
C SER A 4 -8.64 -16.24 19.49
N GLY A 5 -8.87 -16.03 18.19
CA GLY A 5 -8.72 -14.75 17.52
C GLY A 5 -9.51 -13.63 18.19
N GLY A 6 -8.85 -12.47 18.33
CA GLY A 6 -9.51 -11.25 18.75
C GLY A 6 -10.74 -11.02 17.87
N LYS A 7 -11.89 -10.80 18.51
CA LYS A 7 -13.14 -10.45 17.83
C LYS A 7 -12.88 -9.25 16.92
N ASP A 8 -13.07 -9.42 15.61
CA ASP A 8 -12.88 -8.33 14.65
C ASP A 8 -14.03 -7.32 14.80
N THR A 9 -13.78 -6.31 15.63
CA THR A 9 -14.76 -5.28 16.01
C THR A 9 -15.22 -4.42 14.84
N ARG A 10 -14.51 -4.43 13.70
CA ARG A 10 -14.84 -3.63 12.50
C ARG A 10 -16.19 -4.02 11.87
N PHE A 11 -16.67 -5.22 12.14
CA PHE A 11 -17.92 -5.74 11.58
C PHE A 11 -19.08 -5.78 12.57
N ASP A 12 -18.87 -5.44 13.85
CA ASP A 12 -19.89 -5.57 14.88
C ASP A 12 -21.15 -4.74 14.56
N ASP A 13 -20.98 -3.54 14.00
CA ASP A 13 -22.10 -2.69 13.57
C ASP A 13 -22.72 -3.10 12.23
N LYS A 14 -21.94 -3.77 11.36
CA LYS A 14 -22.39 -4.21 10.03
C LYS A 14 -23.14 -5.54 10.08
N ARG A 15 -22.86 -6.40 11.06
CA ARG A 15 -23.54 -7.70 11.26
C ARG A 15 -25.04 -7.57 11.49
N LYS A 16 -25.49 -6.44 12.03
CA LYS A 16 -26.91 -6.13 12.26
C LYS A 16 -27.67 -5.73 10.99
N LYS A 17 -26.98 -5.56 9.85
CA LYS A 17 -27.55 -5.06 8.58
C LYS A 17 -27.16 -6.01 7.43
N PRO A 18 -27.97 -7.05 7.12
CA PRO A 18 -27.63 -8.05 6.11
C PRO A 18 -27.37 -7.44 4.72
N ALA A 19 -28.12 -6.39 4.33
CA ALA A 19 -27.90 -5.68 3.08
C ALA A 19 -26.52 -5.00 2.98
N ALA A 20 -26.03 -4.41 4.09
CA ALA A 20 -24.70 -3.79 4.12
C ALA A 20 -23.58 -4.84 3.99
N MET A 21 -23.80 -6.04 4.55
CA MET A 21 -22.88 -7.16 4.36
C MET A 21 -22.91 -7.68 2.92
N ALA A 22 -24.09 -7.83 2.31
CA ALA A 22 -24.22 -8.26 0.93
C ALA A 22 -23.50 -7.31 -0.03
N ILE A 23 -23.69 -5.99 0.11
CA ILE A 23 -22.98 -4.98 -0.69
C ILE A 23 -21.47 -5.10 -0.52
N PHE A 24 -20.98 -5.27 0.72
CA PHE A 24 -19.56 -5.47 0.98
C PHE A 24 -18.99 -6.67 0.23
N TYR A 25 -19.66 -7.83 0.29
CA TYR A 25 -19.21 -9.04 -0.40
C TYR A 25 -19.31 -8.91 -1.92
N ILE A 26 -20.36 -8.29 -2.47
CA ILE A 26 -20.48 -8.03 -3.91
C ILE A 26 -19.30 -7.17 -4.40
N LEU A 27 -18.93 -6.13 -3.65
CA LEU A 27 -17.77 -5.30 -3.97
C LEU A 27 -16.46 -6.08 -3.89
N GLN A 28 -16.31 -7.01 -2.94
CA GLN A 28 -15.14 -7.91 -2.87
C GLN A 28 -15.09 -8.88 -4.05
N ILE A 29 -16.23 -9.45 -4.46
CA ILE A 29 -16.31 -10.33 -5.65
C ILE A 29 -15.92 -9.55 -6.90
N LEU A 30 -16.48 -8.35 -7.09
CA LEU A 30 -16.15 -7.49 -8.23
C LEU A 30 -14.67 -7.11 -8.24
N TRP A 31 -14.10 -6.80 -7.07
CA TRP A 31 -12.65 -6.56 -6.94
C TRP A 31 -11.87 -7.77 -7.43
N VAL A 32 -12.09 -8.95 -6.84
CA VAL A 32 -11.33 -10.16 -7.18
C VAL A 32 -11.48 -10.49 -8.66
N TRP A 33 -12.70 -10.33 -9.20
CA TRP A 33 -12.98 -10.52 -10.62
C TRP A 33 -12.15 -9.59 -11.49
N ILE A 34 -12.14 -8.27 -11.23
CA ILE A 34 -11.34 -7.27 -11.98
C ILE A 34 -9.85 -7.62 -11.93
N VAL A 35 -9.32 -7.92 -10.74
CA VAL A 35 -7.90 -8.25 -10.57
C VAL A 35 -7.53 -9.53 -11.32
N SER A 36 -8.41 -10.54 -11.33
CA SER A 36 -8.22 -11.81 -12.01
C SER A 36 -8.43 -11.78 -13.54
N LEU A 37 -8.85 -10.64 -14.12
CA LEU A 37 -9.15 -10.52 -15.55
C LEU A 37 -8.03 -11.00 -16.48
N PRO A 38 -6.74 -10.64 -16.28
CA PRO A 38 -5.68 -11.05 -17.20
C PRO A 38 -5.58 -12.57 -17.32
N VAL A 39 -5.60 -13.26 -16.17
CA VAL A 39 -5.49 -14.72 -16.10
C VAL A 39 -6.76 -15.38 -16.65
N THR A 40 -7.94 -14.85 -16.30
CA THR A 40 -9.22 -15.38 -16.75
C THR A 40 -9.38 -15.27 -18.27
N LEU A 41 -9.00 -14.12 -18.84
CA LEU A 41 -9.11 -13.86 -20.27
C LEU A 41 -8.10 -14.69 -21.07
N LEU A 42 -6.85 -14.78 -20.59
CA LEU A 42 -5.81 -15.57 -21.23
C LEU A 42 -6.20 -17.06 -21.33
N ASN A 43 -6.73 -17.62 -20.25
CA ASN A 43 -7.13 -19.04 -20.18
C ASN A 43 -8.54 -19.31 -20.72
N SER A 44 -9.21 -18.30 -21.28
CA SER A 44 -10.53 -18.49 -21.87
C SER A 44 -10.44 -19.29 -23.18
N PRO A 45 -11.44 -20.14 -23.52
CA PRO A 45 -11.45 -20.86 -24.79
C PRO A 45 -11.32 -19.94 -26.01
N ALA A 46 -11.92 -18.75 -25.95
CA ALA A 46 -11.81 -17.74 -27.00
C ALA A 46 -10.36 -17.29 -27.25
N ALA A 47 -9.52 -17.21 -26.21
CA ALA A 47 -8.12 -16.81 -26.32
C ALA A 47 -7.17 -17.99 -26.55
N SER A 48 -7.48 -19.17 -26.03
CA SER A 48 -6.59 -20.34 -26.06
C SER A 48 -6.81 -21.29 -27.24
N VAL A 49 -7.99 -21.29 -27.86
CA VAL A 49 -8.37 -22.28 -28.90
C VAL A 49 -8.31 -21.66 -30.31
N PRO A 50 -7.49 -22.23 -31.23
CA PRO A 50 -7.39 -21.74 -32.61
C PRO A 50 -8.71 -21.65 -33.37
N SER A 51 -9.59 -22.65 -33.22
CA SER A 51 -10.90 -22.66 -33.88
C SER A 51 -11.87 -21.57 -33.38
N GLN A 52 -11.59 -20.95 -32.23
CA GLN A 52 -12.37 -19.84 -31.66
C GLN A 52 -11.68 -18.48 -31.89
N GLY A 53 -10.58 -18.47 -32.63
CA GLY A 53 -9.82 -17.27 -32.99
C GLY A 53 -8.79 -16.83 -31.96
N GLY A 54 -8.34 -17.74 -31.10
CA GLY A 54 -7.19 -17.59 -30.22
C GLY A 54 -6.02 -18.47 -30.65
N GLY A 55 -5.08 -18.75 -29.75
CA GLY A 55 -4.02 -19.73 -29.99
C GLY A 55 -2.87 -19.61 -29.00
N ASN A 56 -1.94 -20.57 -29.06
CA ASN A 56 -0.81 -20.67 -28.14
C ASN A 56 0.50 -20.36 -28.89
N PRO A 57 0.93 -19.09 -28.92
CA PRO A 57 2.25 -18.75 -29.45
C PRO A 57 3.36 -19.38 -28.60
N PRO A 58 4.56 -19.63 -29.18
CA PRO A 58 5.74 -19.94 -28.39
C PRO A 58 6.09 -18.75 -27.48
N LEU A 59 6.75 -19.04 -26.36
CA LEU A 59 7.22 -18.01 -25.44
C LEU A 59 8.16 -17.04 -26.15
N GLY A 60 7.82 -15.75 -26.11
CA GLY A 60 8.60 -14.67 -26.70
C GLY A 60 9.35 -13.85 -25.66
N ALA A 61 10.13 -12.87 -26.14
CA ALA A 61 10.84 -11.93 -25.29
C ALA A 61 9.93 -11.14 -24.33
N ARG A 62 8.67 -10.88 -24.73
CA ARG A 62 7.68 -10.19 -23.89
C ARG A 62 7.22 -11.05 -22.72
N ASP A 63 7.00 -12.35 -22.95
CA ASP A 63 6.65 -13.28 -21.89
C ASP A 63 7.78 -13.38 -20.86
N ILE A 64 9.03 -13.45 -21.34
CA ILE A 64 10.21 -13.42 -20.47
C ILE A 64 10.27 -12.11 -19.67
N ALA A 65 10.06 -10.95 -20.32
CA ALA A 65 10.04 -9.67 -19.63
C ALA A 65 8.94 -9.61 -18.54
N GLY A 66 7.74 -10.10 -18.85
CA GLY A 66 6.64 -10.17 -17.90
C GLY A 66 6.90 -11.14 -16.73
N ILE A 67 7.52 -12.29 -16.99
CA ILE A 67 7.96 -13.25 -15.96
C ILE A 67 9.02 -12.62 -15.05
N VAL A 68 9.98 -11.88 -15.61
CA VAL A 68 11.00 -11.17 -14.83
C VAL A 68 10.36 -10.09 -13.97
N MET A 69 9.47 -9.27 -14.53
CA MET A 69 8.71 -8.26 -13.78
C MET A 69 7.92 -8.90 -12.64
N TRP A 70 7.18 -9.97 -12.92
CA TRP A 70 6.41 -10.71 -11.93
C TRP A 70 7.31 -11.25 -10.81
N SER A 71 8.43 -11.87 -11.17
CA SER A 71 9.37 -12.46 -10.21
C SER A 71 9.98 -11.40 -9.29
N ILE A 72 10.40 -10.26 -9.85
CA ILE A 72 10.91 -9.13 -9.05
C ILE A 72 9.81 -8.61 -8.12
N GLY A 73 8.59 -8.42 -8.64
CA GLY A 73 7.46 -7.94 -7.84
C GLY A 73 7.13 -8.86 -6.68
N PHE A 74 7.04 -10.16 -6.95
CA PHE A 74 6.79 -11.20 -5.95
C PHE A 74 7.88 -11.27 -4.88
N ILE A 75 9.16 -11.25 -5.28
CA ILE A 75 10.28 -11.25 -4.33
C ILE A 75 10.25 -9.98 -3.47
N CYS A 76 9.99 -8.81 -4.06
CA CYS A 76 9.85 -7.56 -3.32
C CYS A 76 8.73 -7.62 -2.28
N GLU A 77 7.55 -8.13 -2.65
CA GLU A 77 6.40 -8.31 -1.75
C GLU A 77 6.78 -9.20 -0.56
N VAL A 78 7.25 -10.42 -0.84
CA VAL A 78 7.59 -11.41 0.17
C VAL A 78 8.67 -10.91 1.11
N VAL A 79 9.74 -10.32 0.58
CA VAL A 79 10.87 -9.81 1.37
C VAL A 79 10.43 -8.59 2.22
N ALA A 80 9.62 -7.69 1.66
CA ALA A 80 9.11 -6.53 2.40
C ALA A 80 8.24 -6.95 3.59
N ASP A 81 7.33 -7.88 3.37
CA ASP A 81 6.43 -8.38 4.41
C ASP A 81 7.16 -9.22 5.45
N PHE A 82 8.12 -10.05 5.05
CA PHE A 82 8.98 -10.78 5.97
C PHE A 82 9.75 -9.83 6.89
N HIS A 83 10.38 -8.79 6.32
CA HIS A 83 11.06 -7.77 7.12
C HIS A 83 10.12 -7.07 8.11
N LYS A 84 8.90 -6.72 7.67
CA LYS A 84 7.90 -6.07 8.52
C LYS A 84 7.39 -6.99 9.63
N PHE A 85 7.22 -8.27 9.33
CA PHE A 85 6.84 -9.30 10.28
C PHE A 85 7.92 -9.47 11.35
N ALA A 86 9.18 -9.67 10.94
CA ALA A 86 10.32 -9.81 11.84
C ALA A 86 10.49 -8.58 12.75
N TRP A 87 10.36 -7.38 12.20
CA TRP A 87 10.38 -6.13 12.96
C TRP A 87 9.25 -6.06 14.00
N ARG A 88 8.03 -6.46 13.64
CA ARG A 88 6.92 -6.48 14.63
C ARG A 88 7.14 -7.51 15.71
N PHE A 89 7.71 -8.66 15.35
CA PHE A 89 8.00 -9.75 16.28
C PHE A 89 9.06 -9.36 17.32
N SER A 90 10.01 -8.48 16.98
CA SER A 90 11.02 -7.99 17.90
C SER A 90 10.53 -6.93 18.91
N ASN A 91 9.23 -6.60 18.93
CA ASN A 91 8.61 -5.61 19.83
C ASN A 91 9.36 -4.26 19.94
N PRO A 92 9.58 -3.56 18.82
CA PRO A 92 10.35 -2.33 18.78
C PRO A 92 9.62 -1.20 19.53
N PRO A 93 10.36 -0.22 20.09
CA PRO A 93 9.76 0.92 20.76
C PRO A 93 8.74 1.65 19.86
N LYS A 94 7.63 2.11 20.46
CA LYS A 94 6.56 2.80 19.71
C LYS A 94 7.03 4.08 18.99
N SER A 95 8.12 4.69 19.47
CA SER A 95 8.79 5.86 18.91
C SER A 95 9.71 5.56 17.74
N GLN A 96 9.87 4.28 17.37
CA GLN A 96 10.65 3.84 16.22
C GLN A 96 9.73 3.36 15.10
N PHE A 97 10.22 3.46 13.86
CA PHE A 97 9.56 2.96 12.66
C PHE A 97 10.52 2.10 11.86
N MET A 98 9.96 1.25 11.02
CA MET A 98 10.73 0.31 10.22
C MET A 98 11.58 1.05 9.17
N ARG A 99 12.90 0.90 9.25
CA ARG A 99 13.87 1.41 8.26
C ARG A 99 14.86 0.32 7.79
N TYR A 100 14.55 -0.95 8.00
CA TYR A 100 15.43 -2.06 7.66
C TYR A 100 15.06 -2.69 6.29
N GLY A 101 16.08 -3.20 5.58
CA GLY A 101 15.90 -3.88 4.29
C GLY A 101 15.28 -2.96 3.24
N LEU A 102 14.27 -3.46 2.53
CA LEU A 102 13.55 -2.69 1.49
C LEU A 102 12.85 -1.43 2.03
N TRP A 103 12.45 -1.43 3.31
CA TRP A 103 11.83 -0.28 3.97
C TRP A 103 12.79 0.89 4.17
N LYS A 104 14.10 0.69 3.98
CA LYS A 104 15.08 1.78 3.93
C LYS A 104 14.95 2.63 2.66
N PHE A 105 14.58 1.99 1.54
CA PHE A 105 14.61 2.57 0.20
C PHE A 105 13.23 2.94 -0.34
N SER A 106 12.17 2.38 0.23
CA SER A 106 10.78 2.71 -0.08
C SER A 106 9.92 2.66 1.18
N ARG A 107 8.91 3.53 1.27
CA ARG A 107 7.94 3.56 2.38
C ARG A 107 6.81 2.54 2.23
N ALA A 108 6.62 1.98 1.04
CA ALA A 108 5.67 0.91 0.75
C ALA A 108 6.26 -0.06 -0.31
N PRO A 109 7.36 -0.75 0.02
CA PRO A 109 8.04 -1.65 -0.92
C PRO A 109 7.19 -2.86 -1.30
N ASN A 110 6.28 -3.29 -0.43
CA ASN A 110 5.29 -4.30 -0.74
C ASN A 110 4.32 -3.80 -1.82
N TYR A 111 3.75 -2.59 -1.68
CA TYR A 111 2.86 -2.06 -2.72
C TYR A 111 3.52 -1.94 -4.10
N PHE A 112 4.83 -1.65 -4.12
CA PHE A 112 5.61 -1.70 -5.36
C PHE A 112 5.67 -3.12 -5.94
N GLY A 113 5.92 -4.12 -5.10
CA GLY A 113 5.92 -5.53 -5.47
C GLY A 113 4.58 -5.96 -6.08
N GLU A 114 3.49 -5.69 -5.37
CA GLU A 114 2.11 -5.95 -5.82
C GLU A 114 1.80 -5.28 -7.16
N ILE A 115 2.12 -3.99 -7.31
CA ILE A 115 1.89 -3.29 -8.58
C ILE A 115 2.72 -3.91 -9.72
N LEU A 116 4.01 -4.13 -9.49
CA LEU A 116 4.92 -4.65 -10.52
C LEU A 116 4.52 -6.05 -10.97
N LEU A 117 4.03 -6.90 -10.06
CA LEU A 117 3.63 -8.26 -10.42
C LEU A 117 2.37 -8.28 -11.30
N TRP A 118 1.37 -7.43 -11.04
CA TRP A 118 0.19 -7.32 -11.90
C TRP A 118 0.51 -6.72 -13.26
N TRP A 119 1.44 -5.76 -13.32
CA TRP A 119 1.98 -5.28 -14.59
C TRP A 119 2.73 -6.38 -15.34
N GLY A 120 3.50 -7.23 -14.64
CA GLY A 120 4.15 -8.39 -15.23
C GLY A 120 3.17 -9.38 -15.86
N ILE A 121 2.09 -9.72 -15.14
CA ILE A 121 1.01 -10.58 -15.66
C ILE A 121 0.38 -9.95 -16.90
N PHE A 122 0.08 -8.65 -16.85
CA PHE A 122 -0.47 -7.92 -18.01
C PHE A 122 0.48 -8.00 -19.22
N VAL A 123 1.79 -7.83 -19.02
CA VAL A 123 2.78 -7.92 -20.12
C VAL A 123 2.78 -9.32 -20.77
N ILE A 124 2.69 -10.39 -19.98
CA ILE A 124 2.55 -11.77 -20.49
C ILE A 124 1.28 -11.90 -21.33
N VAL A 125 0.13 -11.48 -20.79
CA VAL A 125 -1.17 -11.61 -21.46
C VAL A 125 -1.22 -10.82 -22.78
N ASN A 126 -0.55 -9.66 -22.86
CA ASN A 126 -0.51 -8.87 -24.09
C ASN A 126 0.42 -9.42 -25.16
N SER A 127 1.28 -10.40 -24.85
CA SER A 127 2.06 -11.10 -25.86
C SER A 127 1.14 -11.70 -26.94
N ILE A 128 0.03 -12.32 -26.52
CA ILE A 128 -1.00 -12.86 -27.42
C ILE A 128 -1.81 -11.74 -28.11
N ALA A 129 -2.18 -10.70 -27.37
CA ALA A 129 -2.99 -9.59 -27.92
C ALA A 129 -2.33 -8.86 -29.10
N ILE A 130 -1.01 -8.86 -29.15
CA ILE A 130 -0.23 -8.20 -30.19
C ILE A 130 0.15 -9.18 -31.32
N SER A 131 0.12 -10.48 -31.06
CA SER A 131 0.39 -11.50 -32.08
C SER A 131 -0.69 -11.54 -33.17
N ASP A 132 -0.34 -11.99 -34.38
CA ASP A 132 -1.30 -12.15 -35.49
C ASP A 132 -2.23 -13.37 -35.33
N ILE A 133 -2.04 -14.14 -34.26
CA ILE A 133 -2.77 -15.39 -33.99
C ILE A 133 -4.18 -15.11 -33.45
N ALA A 134 -4.35 -14.02 -32.70
CA ALA A 134 -5.63 -13.68 -32.08
C ALA A 134 -6.51 -12.84 -33.03
N ASN A 135 -7.80 -13.18 -33.08
CA ASN A 135 -8.81 -12.39 -33.79
C ASN A 135 -9.03 -11.03 -33.12
N GLY A 136 -9.64 -10.08 -33.84
CA GLY A 136 -9.79 -8.70 -33.36
C GLY A 136 -10.58 -8.54 -32.06
N ASN A 137 -11.55 -9.41 -31.78
CA ASN A 137 -12.35 -9.35 -30.55
C ASN A 137 -11.57 -9.87 -29.33
N VAL A 138 -10.83 -10.97 -29.51
CA VAL A 138 -9.93 -11.53 -28.49
C VAL A 138 -8.83 -10.53 -28.16
N LYS A 139 -8.23 -9.89 -29.17
CA LYS A 139 -7.23 -8.83 -28.95
C LYS A 139 -7.77 -7.70 -28.07
N LYS A 140 -8.97 -7.18 -28.36
CA LYS A 140 -9.62 -6.14 -27.55
C LYS A 140 -9.85 -6.59 -26.11
N ALA A 141 -10.30 -7.82 -25.91
CA ALA A 141 -10.52 -8.38 -24.58
C ALA A 141 -9.20 -8.48 -23.79
N LEU A 142 -8.14 -9.02 -24.40
CA LEU A 142 -6.82 -9.13 -23.76
C LEU A 142 -6.23 -7.75 -23.42
N TRP A 143 -6.41 -6.73 -24.27
CA TRP A 143 -6.03 -5.35 -23.94
C TRP A 143 -6.85 -4.78 -22.77
N ALA A 144 -8.14 -5.10 -22.69
CA ALA A 144 -8.99 -4.69 -21.58
C ALA A 144 -8.53 -5.26 -20.22
N SER A 145 -7.68 -6.30 -20.21
CA SER A 145 -7.07 -6.81 -18.97
C SER A 145 -6.16 -5.78 -18.27
N ILE A 146 -5.79 -4.67 -18.93
CA ILE A 146 -5.08 -3.53 -18.32
C ILE A 146 -5.83 -2.95 -17.11
N LEU A 147 -7.14 -3.16 -17.07
CA LEU A 147 -7.97 -2.76 -15.94
C LEU A 147 -7.48 -3.38 -14.62
N SER A 148 -6.90 -4.59 -14.63
CA SER A 148 -6.38 -5.24 -13.43
C SER A 148 -5.22 -4.48 -12.77
N PRO A 149 -4.07 -4.24 -13.43
CA PRO A 149 -2.98 -3.49 -12.81
C PRO A 149 -3.34 -2.03 -12.51
N ILE A 150 -4.15 -1.38 -13.36
CA ILE A 150 -4.61 -0.01 -13.10
C ILE A 150 -5.51 0.04 -11.86
N PHE A 151 -6.49 -0.86 -11.75
CA PHE A 151 -7.38 -0.93 -10.60
C PHE A 151 -6.61 -1.22 -9.31
N THR A 152 -5.68 -2.18 -9.35
CA THR A 152 -4.81 -2.49 -8.21
C THR A 152 -3.99 -1.28 -7.79
N MET A 153 -3.40 -0.55 -8.74
CA MET A 153 -2.66 0.68 -8.48
C MET A 153 -3.55 1.77 -7.87
N ILE A 154 -4.77 1.98 -8.36
CA ILE A 154 -5.72 2.96 -7.79
C ILE A 154 -6.09 2.62 -6.35
N LEU A 155 -6.30 1.33 -6.03
CA LEU A 155 -6.64 0.89 -4.69
C LEU A 155 -5.48 1.10 -3.70
N LEU A 156 -4.27 0.67 -4.09
CA LEU A 156 -3.08 0.76 -3.26
C LEU A 156 -2.58 2.20 -3.09
N LEU A 157 -2.62 3.02 -4.15
CA LEU A 157 -2.18 4.40 -4.07
C LEU A 157 -3.28 5.34 -3.57
N GLY A 158 -4.54 4.96 -3.69
CA GLY A 158 -5.69 5.80 -3.36
C GLY A 158 -6.51 5.25 -2.20
N LEU A 159 -7.69 4.72 -2.55
CA LEU A 159 -8.82 4.49 -1.63
C LEU A 159 -8.45 3.80 -0.31
N SER A 160 -7.72 2.69 -0.36
CA SER A 160 -7.51 1.82 0.79
C SER A 160 -6.05 1.71 1.24
N GLY A 161 -5.10 2.16 0.43
CA GLY A 161 -3.68 1.94 0.69
C GLY A 161 -2.94 3.12 1.33
N LEU A 162 -2.24 3.93 0.53
CA LEU A 162 -1.25 4.90 1.02
C LEU A 162 -1.83 6.03 1.90
N PRO A 163 -2.93 6.72 1.54
CA PRO A 163 -3.51 7.79 2.37
C PRO A 163 -3.91 7.31 3.77
N LEU A 164 -4.50 6.11 3.86
CA LEU A 164 -4.99 5.54 5.12
C LEU A 164 -3.86 5.07 6.04
N THR A 165 -2.64 4.94 5.53
CA THR A 165 -1.49 4.46 6.30
C THR A 165 -0.49 5.58 6.60
N GLN A 166 -0.13 6.39 5.61
CA GLN A 166 0.92 7.40 5.71
C GLN A 166 0.51 8.59 6.58
N LYS A 167 -0.68 9.17 6.37
CA LYS A 167 -1.16 10.29 7.17
C LYS A 167 -1.35 9.93 8.64
N PRO A 168 -2.04 8.84 9.02
CA PRO A 168 -2.20 8.48 10.43
C PRO A 168 -0.88 8.14 11.11
N THR A 169 0.07 7.53 10.39
CA THR A 169 1.41 7.26 10.92
C THR A 169 2.16 8.57 11.21
N GLY A 170 2.09 9.56 10.32
CA GLY A 170 2.64 10.90 10.58
C GLY A 170 1.98 11.58 11.77
N LYS A 171 0.64 11.60 11.83
CA LYS A 171 -0.13 12.12 12.97
C LYS A 171 0.30 11.47 14.29
N LYS A 172 0.49 10.15 14.30
CA LYS A 172 0.95 9.40 15.48
C LYS A 172 2.34 9.87 15.95
N PHE A 173 3.32 10.00 15.06
CA PHE A 173 4.67 10.43 15.45
C PHE A 173 4.72 11.91 15.86
N PHE A 174 3.90 12.76 15.25
CA PHE A 174 3.71 14.14 15.67
C PHE A 174 3.18 14.22 17.10
N LEU A 175 2.11 13.48 17.41
CA LEU A 175 1.53 13.42 18.76
C LEU A 175 2.49 12.85 19.81
N MET A 176 3.34 11.88 19.46
CA MET A 176 4.38 11.38 20.37
C MET A 176 5.45 12.42 20.72
N SER A 177 5.59 13.47 19.91
CA SER A 177 6.62 14.49 20.09
C SER A 177 6.07 15.78 20.70
N ASN A 178 4.77 16.04 20.53
CA ASN A 178 4.14 17.31 20.88
C ASN A 178 2.86 17.15 21.73
N GLY A 179 2.40 15.92 21.98
CA GLY A 179 1.18 15.62 22.74
C GLY A 179 1.41 15.55 24.26
N SER A 180 0.51 14.87 24.99
CA SER A 180 0.59 14.77 26.46
C SER A 180 1.71 13.85 26.98
N ASP A 181 2.10 12.84 26.19
CA ASP A 181 3.08 11.82 26.56
C ASP A 181 4.45 12.08 25.90
N VAL A 182 4.91 13.33 25.85
CA VAL A 182 6.20 13.67 25.23
C VAL A 182 7.36 13.03 26.00
N ASP A 183 8.32 12.43 25.28
CA ASP A 183 9.60 12.03 25.87
C ASP A 183 10.37 13.28 26.30
N GLN A 184 10.32 13.60 27.61
CA GLN A 184 10.94 14.79 28.19
C GLN A 184 12.44 14.88 27.92
N ARG A 185 13.12 13.76 27.63
CA ARG A 185 14.54 13.76 27.26
C ARG A 185 14.81 14.49 25.94
N ALA A 186 13.89 14.40 24.97
CA ALA A 186 13.98 15.12 23.70
C ALA A 186 13.64 16.61 23.84
N ILE A 187 13.06 17.04 24.98
CA ILE A 187 12.84 18.45 25.31
C ILE A 187 14.10 19.04 26.00
N GLN A 188 14.80 18.25 26.81
CA GLN A 188 15.91 18.70 27.64
C GLN A 188 17.26 18.73 26.90
N ASP A 189 17.45 17.86 25.90
CA ASP A 189 18.69 17.77 25.11
C ASP A 189 18.43 18.20 23.65
N PRO A 190 18.99 19.35 23.19
CA PRO A 190 18.84 19.83 21.82
C PRO A 190 19.38 18.87 20.75
N ASP A 191 20.33 18.00 21.10
CA ASP A 191 20.93 17.05 20.15
C ASP A 191 20.05 15.80 19.93
N VAL A 192 19.05 15.58 20.81
CA VAL A 192 18.14 14.44 20.72
C VAL A 192 16.95 14.76 19.81
N LYS A 193 17.00 14.26 18.57
CA LYS A 193 15.87 14.39 17.62
C LYS A 193 14.60 13.72 18.14
N SER A 194 13.50 14.48 18.15
CA SER A 194 12.16 13.98 18.48
C SER A 194 11.69 12.86 17.54
N ALA A 195 10.68 12.10 17.95
CA ALA A 195 10.13 11.01 17.12
C ALA A 195 9.56 11.54 15.79
N TRP A 196 8.93 12.71 15.81
CA TRP A 196 8.42 13.42 14.64
C TRP A 196 9.55 13.87 13.72
N SER A 197 10.57 14.53 14.26
CA SER A 197 11.72 15.00 13.47
C SER A 197 12.39 13.86 12.71
N ARG A 198 12.60 12.71 13.37
CA ARG A 198 13.14 11.50 12.73
C ARG A 198 12.22 10.95 11.64
N TYR A 199 10.91 10.95 11.85
CA TYR A 199 9.94 10.45 10.88
C TYR A 199 9.80 11.38 9.66
N ASP A 200 9.77 12.70 9.88
CA ASP A 200 9.71 13.70 8.81
C ASP A 200 10.98 13.65 7.93
N GLU A 201 12.16 13.51 8.54
CA GLU A 201 13.41 13.28 7.79
C GLU A 201 13.32 11.99 6.95
N TYR A 202 12.82 10.90 7.52
CA TYR A 202 12.61 9.65 6.78
C TYR A 202 11.68 9.81 5.57
N VAL A 203 10.58 10.55 5.72
CA VAL A 203 9.63 10.81 4.62
C VAL A 203 10.28 11.65 3.50
N LYS A 204 11.16 12.58 3.85
CA LYS A 204 11.89 13.41 2.87
C LYS A 204 13.02 12.65 2.17
N GLU A 205 13.59 11.64 2.84
CA GLU A 205 14.69 10.83 2.32
C GLU A 205 14.25 9.61 1.52
N THR A 206 13.00 9.16 1.68
CA THR A 206 12.58 7.84 1.22
C THR A 206 11.41 7.95 0.25
N SER A 207 11.61 7.38 -0.94
CA SER A 207 10.57 7.22 -1.96
C SER A 207 9.35 6.51 -1.40
N ILE A 208 8.15 6.86 -1.87
CA ILE A 208 6.93 6.24 -1.37
C ILE A 208 6.74 4.81 -1.90
N LEU A 209 6.99 4.61 -3.19
CA LEU A 209 6.67 3.37 -3.89
C LEU A 209 7.93 2.69 -4.42
N ILE A 210 8.60 3.30 -5.39
CA ILE A 210 9.76 2.69 -6.08
C ILE A 210 10.97 2.72 -5.14
N PRO A 211 11.59 1.56 -4.80
CA PRO A 211 12.82 1.51 -4.03
C PRO A 211 13.92 2.33 -4.70
N PHE A 212 14.43 3.34 -4.00
CA PHE A 212 15.40 4.27 -4.57
C PHE A 212 16.46 4.70 -3.55
N PRO A 213 17.71 4.98 -3.96
CA PRO A 213 18.76 5.38 -3.02
C PRO A 213 18.45 6.72 -2.33
N ASN A 214 18.45 6.71 -0.99
CA ASN A 214 18.02 7.84 -0.16
C ASN A 214 18.82 9.12 -0.39
N PHE A 215 20.13 8.99 -0.61
CA PHE A 215 21.01 10.15 -0.84
C PHE A 215 20.65 10.90 -2.13
N ILE A 216 20.09 10.21 -3.14
CA ILE A 216 19.63 10.83 -4.37
C ILE A 216 18.24 11.41 -4.14
N TYR A 217 17.33 10.63 -3.55
CA TYR A 217 15.94 11.04 -3.33
C TYR A 217 15.81 12.32 -2.48
N ARG A 218 16.63 12.44 -1.42
CA ARG A 218 16.63 13.62 -0.52
C ARG A 218 16.88 14.93 -1.28
N ARG A 219 17.62 14.88 -2.39
CA ARG A 219 17.95 16.06 -3.21
C ARG A 219 16.85 16.45 -4.18
N PHE A 220 15.79 15.64 -4.34
CA PHE A 220 14.76 15.92 -5.32
C PHE A 220 13.83 17.04 -4.83
N PRO A 221 13.58 18.07 -5.67
CA PRO A 221 12.51 19.03 -5.44
C PRO A 221 11.15 18.33 -5.46
N GLU A 222 10.16 18.91 -4.78
CA GLU A 222 8.86 18.25 -4.58
C GLU A 222 8.16 17.84 -5.89
N PHE A 223 8.27 18.62 -6.97
CA PHE A 223 7.63 18.28 -8.24
C PHE A 223 8.25 17.03 -8.91
N LEU A 224 9.56 16.79 -8.75
CA LEU A 224 10.21 15.58 -9.29
C LEU A 224 9.84 14.32 -8.51
N ARG A 225 9.40 14.47 -7.26
CA ARG A 225 8.91 13.33 -6.46
C ARG A 225 7.58 12.77 -6.97
N TRP A 226 6.84 13.51 -7.79
CA TRP A 226 5.60 13.03 -8.40
C TRP A 226 5.84 11.89 -9.40
N ILE A 227 7.04 11.79 -9.98
CA ILE A 227 7.45 10.65 -10.82
C ILE A 227 7.45 9.35 -10.00
N PHE A 228 7.73 9.43 -8.70
CA PHE A 228 7.68 8.33 -7.76
C PHE A 228 6.28 8.13 -7.16
N LEU A 229 5.29 8.88 -7.65
CA LEU A 229 3.92 8.91 -7.15
C LEU A 229 3.86 9.37 -5.69
N ASP A 230 4.84 10.19 -5.26
CA ASP A 230 4.88 10.75 -3.91
C ASP A 230 4.23 12.12 -3.89
N PHE A 231 2.90 12.11 -3.81
CA PHE A 231 2.11 13.33 -3.76
C PHE A 231 2.07 13.92 -2.33
N PRO A 232 2.07 15.26 -2.18
CA PRO A 232 2.05 15.92 -0.88
C PRO A 232 0.88 15.52 0.02
N PHE A 233 -0.27 15.15 -0.57
CA PHE A 233 -1.45 14.76 0.19
C PHE A 233 -1.31 13.42 0.91
N TYR A 234 -0.29 12.60 0.63
CA TYR A 234 -0.03 11.39 1.43
C TYR A 234 0.60 11.69 2.79
N ARG A 235 1.22 12.87 2.94
CA ARG A 235 2.03 13.22 4.10
C ARG A 235 1.18 13.99 5.10
N PHE A 236 1.48 13.79 6.39
CA PHE A 236 0.96 14.65 7.44
C PHE A 236 1.66 16.01 7.35
N ASN A 237 0.90 17.10 7.42
CA ASN A 237 1.44 18.45 7.33
C ASN A 237 1.29 19.16 8.68
N GLU A 238 2.42 19.33 9.37
CA GLU A 238 2.47 19.98 10.68
C GLU A 238 1.88 21.40 10.68
N SER A 239 2.22 22.24 9.70
CA SER A 239 1.77 23.63 9.68
C SER A 239 0.28 23.79 9.40
N LYS A 240 -0.32 22.86 8.65
CA LYS A 240 -1.74 22.90 8.30
C LYS A 240 -2.64 22.12 9.27
N GLU A 241 -2.16 20.96 9.74
CA GLU A 241 -2.98 20.01 10.49
C GLU A 241 -2.56 19.90 11.98
N GLY A 242 -1.37 20.36 12.35
CA GLY A 242 -0.77 20.15 13.69
C GLY A 242 -1.58 20.74 14.85
N ALA A 243 -1.93 22.02 14.79
CA ALA A 243 -2.68 22.70 15.87
C ALA A 243 -4.05 22.05 16.11
N LYS A 244 -4.77 21.72 15.03
CA LYS A 244 -6.06 21.03 15.10
C LYS A 244 -5.93 19.65 15.75
N VAL A 245 -4.89 18.90 15.38
CA VAL A 245 -4.62 17.57 15.91
C VAL A 245 -4.35 17.60 17.42
N LEU A 246 -3.60 18.58 17.92
CA LEU A 246 -3.33 18.71 19.35
C LEU A 246 -4.61 19.01 20.14
N GLN A 247 -5.44 19.93 19.65
CA GLN A 247 -6.74 20.26 20.26
C GLN A 247 -7.67 19.03 20.31
N GLU A 248 -7.73 18.23 19.25
CA GLU A 248 -8.50 16.99 19.20
C GLU A 248 -8.04 15.98 20.26
N GLU A 249 -6.74 15.83 20.46
CA GLU A 249 -6.20 14.90 21.46
C GLU A 249 -6.41 15.39 22.90
N GLU A 250 -6.25 16.69 23.16
CA GLU A 250 -6.57 17.27 24.47
C GLU A 250 -8.04 17.06 24.85
N GLN A 251 -8.95 17.28 23.91
CA GLN A 251 -10.38 17.03 24.12
C GLN A 251 -10.65 15.55 24.44
N LYS A 252 -10.06 14.62 23.68
CA LYS A 252 -10.20 13.18 23.96
C LYS A 252 -9.66 12.81 25.33
N THR A 253 -8.50 13.32 25.73
CA THR A 253 -7.91 13.03 27.04
C THR A 253 -8.81 13.56 28.16
N LYS A 254 -9.36 14.77 28.02
CA LYS A 254 -10.34 15.31 28.99
C LYS A 254 -11.58 14.42 29.10
N THR A 255 -12.21 14.08 27.98
CA THR A 255 -13.41 13.22 27.97
C THR A 255 -13.14 11.83 28.55
N ASN A 256 -11.97 11.24 28.28
CA ASN A 256 -11.60 9.93 28.84
C ASN A 256 -11.35 10.01 30.35
N THR A 257 -10.78 11.13 30.82
CA THR A 257 -10.58 11.39 32.26
C THR A 257 -11.91 11.54 32.98
N GLU A 258 -12.84 12.33 32.42
CA GLU A 258 -14.20 12.50 32.95
C GLU A 258 -14.97 11.18 33.00
N LYS A 259 -14.91 10.36 31.95
CA LYS A 259 -15.53 9.03 31.94
C LYS A 259 -14.93 8.10 33.00
N SER A 260 -13.61 8.13 33.19
CA SER A 260 -12.95 7.31 34.21
C SER A 260 -13.34 7.77 35.62
N ALA A 261 -13.47 9.08 35.83
CA ALA A 261 -13.92 9.65 37.10
C ALA A 261 -15.39 9.36 37.42
N MET A 262 -16.27 9.20 36.42
CA MET A 262 -17.68 8.79 36.65
C MET A 262 -17.85 7.30 36.96
N ILE A 263 -16.86 6.47 36.65
CA ILE A 263 -16.90 5.01 36.87
C ILE A 263 -16.26 4.62 38.22
N THR A 264 -15.55 5.55 38.86
CA THR A 264 -14.89 5.37 40.17
C THR A 264 -15.77 5.93 41.29
#